data_AF-A0A7K3TD02-F1
#
_entry.id   AF-A0A7K3TD02-F1
#
_cell.length_a   1.000
_cell.length_b   1.000
_cell.length_c   1.000
_cell.angle_alpha   90.00
_cell.angle_beta   90.00
_cell.angle_gamma   90.00
#
_symmetry.space_group_name_H-M   'P 1'
#
loop_
_entity.id
_entity.type
_entity.pdbx_description
1 polymer ?
#
loop_
_entity_poly.entity_id
_entity_poly.type
_entity_poly.pdbx_seq_one_letter_code
_entity_poly.pdbx_strand_id
1 'polypeptide(L)'
;MIEEFVNWRGERVPNLLHPRQHLEIDPDRLGGWPTVRGTRIPFDTIAVLRLDDDMSMDDIRYYYPSITIQAVEDSVDFSRTMQRLAA
;
A
#
# COMPACT_ATOMS: atom_id res chain seq x y z
N MET A 1 -5.91 12.50 -15.62
CA MET A 1 -5.34 11.96 -14.38
C MET A 1 -6.48 11.53 -13.48
N ILE A 2 -6.32 10.47 -12.70
CA ILE A 2 -7.34 10.07 -11.71
C ILE A 2 -6.97 10.74 -10.39
N GLU A 3 -7.63 11.85 -10.10
CA GLU A 3 -7.43 12.64 -8.88
C GLU A 3 -8.25 12.05 -7.72
N GLU A 4 -8.04 12.58 -6.52
CA GLU A 4 -8.91 12.25 -5.38
C GLU A 4 -10.37 12.64 -5.67
N PHE A 5 -11.32 11.82 -5.23
CA PHE A 5 -12.75 12.11 -5.41
C PHE A 5 -13.57 11.51 -4.27
N VAL A 6 -14.85 11.91 -4.19
CA VAL A 6 -15.80 11.34 -3.25
C VAL A 6 -16.69 10.36 -3.99
N ASN A 7 -16.78 9.12 -3.52
CA ASN A 7 -17.64 8.11 -4.14
C ASN A 7 -19.13 8.34 -3.81
N TRP A 8 -20.01 7.53 -4.40
CA TRP A 8 -21.47 7.63 -4.19
C TRP A 8 -21.93 7.36 -2.74
N ARG A 9 -21.05 6.84 -1.87
CA ARG A 9 -21.28 6.64 -0.43
C ARG A 9 -20.75 7.79 0.43
N GLY A 10 -20.21 8.84 -0.17
CA GLY A 10 -19.61 9.96 0.57
C GLY A 10 -18.20 9.69 1.09
N GLU A 11 -17.56 8.58 0.68
CA GLU A 11 -16.22 8.22 1.12
C GLU A 11 -15.16 8.86 0.22
N ARG A 12 -14.09 9.37 0.84
CA ARG A 12 -12.96 9.97 0.12
C ARG A 12 -12.08 8.87 -0.46
N VAL A 13 -12.04 8.77 -1.78
CA VAL A 13 -11.18 7.86 -2.54
C VAL A 13 -9.87 8.60 -2.85
N PRO A 14 -8.70 8.03 -2.48
CA PRO A 14 -7.41 8.67 -2.73
C PRO A 14 -7.07 8.67 -4.23
N ASN A 15 -6.06 9.45 -4.61
CA ASN A 15 -5.47 9.39 -5.95
C ASN A 15 -5.07 7.94 -6.27
N LEU A 16 -5.61 7.36 -7.34
CA LEU A 16 -5.38 5.95 -7.63
C LEU A 16 -3.93 5.67 -8.06
N LEU A 17 -3.27 6.59 -8.74
CA LEU A 17 -1.87 6.38 -9.16
C LEU A 17 -0.90 6.44 -7.98
N HIS A 18 -1.21 7.27 -6.97
CA HIS A 18 -0.41 7.44 -5.76
C HIS A 18 -1.32 7.41 -4.52
N PRO A 19 -1.81 6.22 -4.13
CA PRO A 19 -2.79 6.10 -3.06
C PRO A 19 -2.22 6.53 -1.70
N ARG A 20 -0.90 6.43 -1.52
CA ARG A 20 -0.14 6.98 -0.40
C ARG A 20 1.20 7.52 -0.90
N GLN A 21 1.91 8.25 -0.05
CA GLN A 21 3.20 8.86 -0.41
C GLN A 21 4.20 7.82 -0.93
N HIS A 22 4.26 6.66 -0.27
CA HIS A 22 5.21 5.58 -0.58
C HIS A 22 4.60 4.44 -1.40
N LEU A 23 3.37 4.60 -1.90
CA LEU A 23 2.71 3.60 -2.75
C LEU A 23 2.45 4.15 -4.15
N GLU A 24 2.46 3.26 -5.14
CA GLU A 24 2.06 3.59 -6.49
C GLU A 24 1.32 2.45 -7.18
N ILE A 25 0.39 2.85 -8.05
CA ILE A 25 -0.27 1.98 -9.03
C ILE A 25 0.29 2.33 -10.40
N ASP A 26 0.91 1.35 -11.02
CA ASP A 26 1.55 1.45 -12.33
C ASP A 26 1.00 0.31 -13.22
N PRO A 27 0.21 0.61 -14.27
CA PRO A 27 -0.37 -0.42 -15.14
C PRO A 27 0.66 -1.36 -15.77
N ASP A 28 1.90 -0.89 -15.99
CA ASP A 28 2.99 -1.69 -16.56
C ASP A 28 3.70 -2.54 -15.50
N ARG A 29 3.26 -2.48 -14.24
CA ARG A 29 3.84 -3.17 -13.11
C ARG A 29 2.81 -3.98 -12.36
N LEU A 30 3.02 -5.30 -12.33
CA LEU A 30 2.09 -6.25 -11.69
C LEU A 30 0.63 -6.04 -12.13
N GLY A 31 0.42 -5.62 -13.39
CA GLY A 31 -0.92 -5.36 -13.94
C GLY A 31 -1.68 -4.22 -13.24
N GLY A 32 -0.99 -3.24 -12.66
CA GLY A 32 -1.61 -2.19 -11.87
C GLY A 32 -1.96 -2.60 -10.44
N TRP A 33 -1.41 -3.71 -9.94
CA TRP A 33 -1.49 -4.00 -8.51
C TRP A 33 -0.70 -2.94 -7.72
N PRO A 34 -1.24 -2.39 -6.60
CA PRO A 34 -0.52 -1.39 -5.84
C PRO A 34 0.78 -1.95 -5.24
N THR A 35 1.86 -1.17 -5.34
CA THR A 35 3.19 -1.56 -4.85
C THR A 35 3.82 -0.46 -4.04
N VAL A 36 4.83 -0.81 -3.23
CA VAL A 36 5.74 0.19 -2.67
C VAL A 36 6.49 0.86 -3.81
N ARG A 37 6.51 2.20 -3.80
CA ARG A 37 7.03 3.06 -4.86
C ARG A 37 8.42 2.64 -5.32
N GLY A 38 8.61 2.55 -6.64
CA GLY A 38 9.87 2.17 -7.26
C GLY A 38 10.25 0.69 -7.12
N THR A 39 9.36 -0.13 -6.55
CA THR A 39 9.59 -1.57 -6.38
C THR A 39 8.49 -2.39 -7.06
N ARG A 40 8.69 -3.71 -7.14
CA ARG A 40 7.64 -4.69 -7.46
C ARG A 40 7.12 -5.39 -6.20
N ILE A 41 7.26 -4.76 -5.04
CA ILE A 41 6.87 -5.34 -3.75
C ILE A 41 5.42 -4.90 -3.46
N PRO A 42 4.45 -5.83 -3.40
CA PRO A 42 3.06 -5.50 -3.13
C PRO A 42 2.86 -4.90 -1.74
N PHE A 43 1.99 -3.88 -1.64
CA PHE A 43 1.70 -3.23 -0.36
C PHE A 43 1.07 -4.21 0.66
N ASP A 44 0.22 -5.11 0.19
CA ASP A 44 -0.52 -6.08 1.00
C ASP A 44 0.40 -7.16 1.58
N THR A 45 1.43 -7.57 0.83
CA THR A 45 2.49 -8.43 1.36
C THR A 45 3.17 -7.79 2.57
N ILE A 46 3.56 -6.52 2.45
CA ILE A 46 4.19 -5.78 3.55
C ILE A 46 3.21 -5.54 4.71
N ALA A 47 1.95 -5.24 4.41
CA ALA A 47 0.92 -5.04 5.43
C ALA A 47 0.66 -6.32 6.23
N VAL A 48 0.53 -7.47 5.56
CA VAL A 48 0.34 -8.78 6.21
C VAL A 48 1.53 -9.11 7.09
N LEU A 49 2.76 -8.98 6.57
CA LEU A 49 3.97 -9.20 7.36
C LEU A 49 4.02 -8.29 8.59
N ARG A 50 3.63 -7.02 8.47
CA ARG A 50 3.66 -6.12 9.63
C ARG A 50 2.61 -6.45 10.70
N LEU A 51 1.49 -7.02 10.28
CA LEU A 51 0.36 -7.40 11.16
C LEU A 51 0.54 -8.80 11.76
N ASP A 52 1.55 -9.54 11.34
CA ASP A 52 1.96 -10.80 11.95
C ASP A 52 2.75 -10.52 13.25
N ASP A 53 2.35 -11.16 14.34
CA ASP A 53 2.96 -10.96 15.67
C ASP A 53 4.41 -11.47 15.73
N ASP A 54 4.78 -12.42 14.86
CA ASP A 54 6.11 -13.02 14.81
C ASP A 54 7.10 -12.25 13.91
N MET A 55 6.68 -11.12 13.34
CA MET A 55 7.47 -10.37 12.35
C MET A 55 7.76 -8.94 12.82
N SER A 56 9.03 -8.66 13.09
CA SER A 56 9.46 -7.32 13.49
C SER A 56 9.72 -6.40 12.29
N MET A 57 9.83 -5.10 12.55
CA MET A 57 10.26 -4.13 11.54
C MET A 57 11.66 -4.42 11.00
N ASP A 58 12.55 -4.93 11.84
CA ASP A 58 13.92 -5.26 11.44
C ASP A 58 13.94 -6.50 10.54
N ASP A 59 13.07 -7.48 10.79
CA ASP A 59 12.91 -8.65 9.91
C ASP A 59 12.38 -8.24 8.54
N ILE A 60 11.37 -7.37 8.49
CA ILE A 60 10.85 -6.84 7.22
C ILE A 60 11.97 -6.13 6.44
N ARG A 61 12.80 -5.33 7.11
CA ARG A 61 13.94 -4.66 6.46
C ARG A 61 15.04 -5.63 6.06
N TYR A 62 15.24 -6.71 6.79
CA TYR A 62 16.20 -7.76 6.44
C TYR A 62 15.78 -8.46 5.14
N TYR A 63 14.51 -8.86 5.03
CA TYR A 63 13.99 -9.52 3.83
C TYR A 63 13.75 -8.56 2.66
N TYR A 64 13.39 -7.30 2.94
CA TYR A 64 13.11 -6.27 1.95
C TYR A 64 13.91 -4.98 2.21
N PRO A 65 15.22 -4.96 1.91
CA PRO A 65 16.11 -3.84 2.27
C PRO A 65 15.75 -2.48 1.67
N SER A 66 15.01 -2.47 0.56
CA SER A 66 14.53 -1.25 -0.09
C SER A 66 13.30 -0.62 0.58
N ILE A 67 12.71 -1.29 1.57
CA ILE A 67 11.47 -0.85 2.22
C ILE A 67 11.80 -0.01 3.46
N THR A 68 11.24 1.20 3.49
CA THR A 68 11.35 2.12 4.62
C THR A 68 10.24 1.88 5.64
N ILE A 69 10.43 2.35 6.87
CA ILE A 69 9.41 2.29 7.92
C ILE A 69 8.12 2.98 7.46
N GLN A 70 8.24 4.15 6.84
CA GLN A 70 7.11 4.92 6.35
C GLN A 70 6.36 4.19 5.23
N ALA A 71 7.06 3.41 4.39
CA ALA A 71 6.41 2.58 3.38
C ALA A 71 5.61 1.41 3.98
N VAL A 72 6.07 0.86 5.11
CA VAL A 72 5.31 -0.15 5.87
C VAL A 72 4.05 0.46 6.46
N GLU A 73 4.15 1.65 7.08
CA GLU A 73 3.01 2.36 7.65
C GLU A 73 1.95 2.69 6.58
N ASP A 74 2.38 3.25 5.45
CA ASP A 74 1.51 3.52 4.30
C ASP A 74 0.83 2.24 3.77
N SER A 75 1.56 1.12 3.76
CA SER A 75 1.04 -0.18 3.32
C SER A 75 -0.07 -0.69 4.26
N VAL A 76 0.13 -0.61 5.57
CA VAL A 76 -0.87 -1.02 6.56
C VAL A 76 -2.11 -0.13 6.49
N ASP A 77 -1.94 1.18 6.43
CA ASP A 77 -3.04 2.14 6.35
C ASP A 77 -3.87 1.96 5.05
N PHE A 78 -3.18 1.76 3.92
CA PHE A 78 -3.87 1.49 2.66
C PHE A 78 -4.61 0.15 2.68
N SER A 79 -4.05 -0.91 3.27
CA SER A 79 -4.74 -2.20 3.45
C SER A 79 -6.02 -2.08 4.25
N ARG A 80 -5.99 -1.36 5.38
CA ARG A 80 -7.19 -1.09 6.18
C ARG A 80 -8.23 -0.28 5.42
N THR A 81 -7.79 0.65 4.58
CA THR A 81 -8.69 1.45 3.72
C THR A 81 -9.37 0.56 2.67
N MET A 82 -8.62 -0.31 1.99
CA MET A 82 -9.17 -1.23 1.00
C MET A 82 -10.17 -2.21 1.61
N GLN A 83 -9.86 -2.78 2.77
CA GLN A 83 -10.77 -3.67 3.51
C GLN A 83 -12.09 -2.96 3.87
N ARG A 84 -12.04 -1.69 4.26
CA ARG A 84 -13.23 -0.89 4.58
C ARG A 84 -14.09 -0.61 3.35
N LEU A 85 -13.47 -0.31 2.20
CA LEU A 85 -14.18 0.04 0.96
C LEU A 85 -14.77 -1.18 0.23
N ALA A 86 -14.21 -2.37 0.47
CA ALA A 86 -14.65 -3.64 -0.10
C ALA A 86 -15.80 -4.31 0.68
N ALA A 87 -16.06 -3.87 1.90
CA ALA A 87 -17.21 -4.28 2.72
C ALA A 87 -18.49 -3.53 2.33
#